data_AF-A0AA92M0J1-F1
#
_entry.id   AF-A0AA92M0J1-F1
#
_cell.length_a   1.000
_cell.length_b   1.000
_cell.length_c   1.000
_cell.angle_alpha   90.00
_cell.angle_beta   90.00
_cell.angle_gamma   90.00
#
_symmetry.space_group_name_H-M   'P 1'
#
loop_
_entity.id
_entity.type
_entity.pdbx_description
1 polymer ?
#
loop_
_entity_poly.entity_id
_entity_poly.type
_entity_poly.pdbx_seq_one_letter_code
_entity_poly.pdbx_strand_id
1 'polypeptide(L)'
;MKFTLYVLLVAMLSVTGPARAEKAMGGIGVVTCDVWLNARKTPQPDKEALTEGLLLAWVQGYLSSRNSNGFEENMVLDVPDHRVISKVLDKTCVQMPESKIYSIADDFANTLIEMYRSTKRK
;
A
#
# COMPACT_ATOMS: atom_id res chain seq x y z
N MET A 1 -16.56 56.23 3.24
CA MET A 1 -15.47 55.29 3.57
C MET A 1 -16.03 53.96 4.12
N LYS A 2 -16.74 53.17 3.30
CA LYS A 2 -17.22 51.82 3.69
C LYS A 2 -16.91 50.73 2.65
N PHE A 3 -16.40 51.11 1.48
CA PHE A 3 -16.12 50.20 0.37
C PHE A 3 -14.79 49.45 0.51
N THR A 4 -13.85 49.98 1.28
CA THR A 4 -12.50 49.40 1.42
C THR A 4 -12.44 48.17 2.32
N LEU A 5 -13.45 47.94 3.18
CA LEU A 5 -13.46 46.82 4.12
C LEU A 5 -13.87 45.49 3.47
N TYR A 6 -14.68 45.53 2.41
CA TYR A 6 -15.20 44.32 1.76
C TYR A 6 -14.18 43.62 0.86
N VAL A 7 -13.21 44.35 0.30
CA VAL A 7 -12.23 43.78 -0.62
C VAL A 7 -11.22 42.86 0.10
N LEU A 8 -10.96 43.12 1.39
CA LEU A 8 -10.01 42.32 2.18
C LEU A 8 -10.58 40.98 2.67
N LEU A 9 -11.92 40.82 2.75
CA LEU A 9 -12.54 39.59 3.27
C LEU A 9 -12.65 38.46 2.23
N VAL A 10 -12.58 38.77 0.93
CA VAL A 10 -12.76 37.78 -0.14
C VAL A 10 -11.45 37.03 -0.47
N ALA A 11 -10.29 37.59 -0.10
CA ALA A 11 -8.99 37.01 -0.47
C ALA A 11 -8.59 35.76 0.35
N MET A 12 -9.27 35.44 1.46
CA MET A 12 -8.91 34.28 2.30
C MET A 12 -9.63 32.97 1.95
N LEU A 13 -10.51 32.94 0.93
CA LEU A 13 -11.39 31.79 0.70
C LEU A 13 -10.91 30.76 -0.33
N SER A 14 -9.74 30.92 -0.96
CA SER A 14 -9.44 30.14 -2.18
C SER A 14 -8.05 29.50 -2.24
N VAL A 15 -7.53 28.96 -1.14
CA VAL A 15 -6.45 27.96 -1.21
C VAL A 15 -6.76 26.79 -0.27
N THR A 16 -7.83 26.07 -0.57
CA THR A 16 -7.94 24.66 -0.16
C THR A 16 -7.44 23.82 -1.33
N GLY A 17 -6.12 23.69 -1.44
CA GLY A 17 -5.57 22.60 -2.25
C GLY A 17 -6.12 21.27 -1.72
N PRO A 18 -6.33 20.24 -2.57
CA PRO A 18 -6.68 18.93 -2.05
C PRO A 18 -5.56 18.51 -1.10
N ALA A 19 -5.86 18.47 0.20
CA ALA A 19 -5.01 17.82 1.17
C ALA A 19 -5.00 16.34 0.78
N ARG A 20 -4.03 15.96 -0.05
CA ARG A 20 -3.77 14.57 -0.37
C ARG A 20 -3.35 13.97 0.97
N ALA A 21 -4.26 13.25 1.62
CA ALA A 21 -3.94 12.52 2.84
C ALA A 21 -2.83 11.54 2.47
N GLU A 22 -1.58 11.92 2.71
CA GLU A 22 -0.47 10.99 2.71
C GLU A 22 -0.81 9.99 3.79
N LYS A 23 -1.19 8.77 3.38
CA LYS A 23 -1.29 7.67 4.33
C LYS A 23 0.11 7.55 4.94
N ALA A 24 0.27 7.98 6.19
CA ALA A 24 1.51 7.83 6.91
C ALA A 24 1.79 6.33 7.02
N MET A 25 2.65 5.82 6.15
CA MET A 25 3.11 4.44 6.17
C MET A 25 4.39 4.39 6.99
N GLY A 26 4.45 3.47 7.94
CA GLY A 26 5.59 3.27 8.83
C GLY A 26 6.01 1.81 8.90
N GLY A 27 7.19 1.58 9.47
CA GLY A 27 7.76 0.23 9.63
C GLY A 27 8.37 -0.32 8.33
N ILE A 28 8.54 -1.65 8.27
CA ILE A 28 9.30 -2.30 7.19
C ILE A 28 8.65 -2.15 5.79
N GLY A 29 7.36 -1.82 5.69
CA GLY A 29 6.70 -1.58 4.41
C GLY A 29 7.19 -0.35 3.64
N VAL A 30 7.96 0.55 4.26
CA VAL A 30 8.54 1.75 3.60
C VAL A 30 9.88 1.47 2.91
N VAL A 31 10.39 0.24 2.99
CA VAL A 31 11.56 -0.15 2.21
C VAL A 31 11.19 -0.27 0.73
N THR A 32 12.20 -0.15 -0.11
CA THR A 32 12.12 -0.31 -1.56
C THR A 32 12.24 -1.78 -1.96
N CYS A 33 11.83 -2.07 -3.20
CA CYS A 33 11.85 -3.40 -3.77
C CYS A 33 13.26 -4.00 -3.92
N ASP A 34 14.30 -3.19 -4.06
CA ASP A 34 15.69 -3.65 -4.03
C ASP A 34 16.02 -4.38 -2.71
N VAL A 35 15.44 -3.98 -1.57
CA VAL A 35 15.59 -4.67 -0.28
C VAL A 35 14.99 -6.07 -0.35
N TRP A 36 13.81 -6.23 -0.95
CA TRP A 36 13.22 -7.55 -1.22
C TRP A 36 14.11 -8.40 -2.13
N LEU A 37 14.56 -7.83 -3.25
CA LEU A 37 15.40 -8.54 -4.22
C LEU A 37 16.73 -8.97 -3.62
N ASN A 38 17.35 -8.13 -2.79
CA ASN A 38 18.57 -8.43 -2.05
C ASN A 38 18.32 -9.53 -1.02
N ALA A 39 17.20 -9.46 -0.29
CA ALA A 39 16.80 -10.48 0.67
C ALA A 39 16.64 -11.85 0.00
N ARG A 40 16.26 -11.91 -1.28
CA ARG A 40 15.99 -13.15 -2.03
C ARG A 40 17.20 -13.74 -2.78
N LYS A 41 18.40 -13.14 -2.65
CA LYS A 41 19.61 -13.66 -3.31
C LYS A 41 20.04 -15.00 -2.71
N THR A 42 20.66 -15.85 -3.55
CA THR A 42 21.25 -17.12 -3.13
C THR A 42 22.77 -17.07 -3.33
N PRO A 43 23.59 -17.47 -2.33
CA PRO A 43 23.20 -17.88 -0.98
C PRO A 43 22.58 -16.73 -0.19
N GLN A 44 21.61 -17.05 0.68
CA GLN A 44 20.89 -16.09 1.50
C GLN A 44 21.50 -16.08 2.90
N PRO A 45 22.13 -14.97 3.34
CA PRO A 45 22.59 -14.87 4.72
C PRO A 45 21.41 -14.73 5.69
N ASP A 46 21.62 -15.05 6.98
CA ASP A 46 20.54 -15.11 7.98
C ASP A 46 19.75 -13.79 8.13
N LYS A 47 20.42 -12.64 7.96
CA LYS A 47 19.80 -11.31 8.07
C LYS A 47 18.81 -11.05 6.93
N GLU A 48 19.14 -11.54 5.75
CA GLU A 48 18.35 -11.46 4.54
C GLU A 48 17.15 -12.40 4.64
N ALA A 49 17.30 -13.59 5.24
CA ALA A 49 16.19 -14.49 5.54
C ALA A 49 15.19 -13.86 6.54
N LEU A 50 15.69 -13.17 7.57
CA LEU A 50 14.84 -12.40 8.49
C LEU A 50 14.10 -11.26 7.77
N THR A 51 14.79 -10.57 6.87
CA THR A 51 14.21 -9.46 6.09
C THR A 51 13.10 -9.96 5.17
N GLU A 52 13.32 -11.09 4.47
CA GLU A 52 12.27 -11.76 3.68
C GLU A 52 11.05 -12.09 4.55
N GLY A 53 11.26 -12.75 5.70
CA GLY A 53 10.18 -13.13 6.60
C GLY A 53 9.39 -11.93 7.13
N LEU A 54 10.08 -10.86 7.53
CA LEU A 54 9.44 -9.63 8.01
C LEU A 54 8.63 -8.93 6.91
N LEU A 55 9.13 -8.89 5.67
CA LEU A 55 8.41 -8.31 4.55
C LEU A 55 7.17 -9.11 4.20
N LEU A 56 7.26 -10.44 4.15
CA LEU A 56 6.10 -11.31 3.90
C LEU A 56 5.03 -11.14 4.98
N ALA A 57 5.42 -11.17 6.26
CA ALA A 57 4.50 -10.99 7.37
C ALA A 57 3.86 -9.58 7.36
N TRP A 58 4.64 -8.55 7.03
CA TRP A 58 4.13 -7.18 6.93
C TRP A 58 3.11 -7.04 5.80
N VAL A 59 3.38 -7.59 4.61
CA VAL A 59 2.42 -7.55 3.48
C VAL A 59 1.17 -8.34 3.82
N GLN A 60 1.29 -9.53 4.41
CA GLN A 60 0.12 -10.30 4.84
C GLN A 60 -0.73 -9.55 5.86
N GLY A 61 -0.10 -8.91 6.86
CA GLY A 61 -0.77 -8.07 7.84
C GLY A 61 -1.46 -6.87 7.20
N TYR A 62 -0.81 -6.23 6.22
CA TYR A 62 -1.39 -5.14 5.44
C TYR A 62 -2.66 -5.59 4.71
N LEU A 63 -2.61 -6.72 3.99
CA LEU A 63 -3.77 -7.26 3.27
C LEU A 63 -4.91 -7.61 4.23
N SER A 64 -4.60 -8.26 5.36
CA SER A 64 -5.58 -8.58 6.40
C SER A 64 -6.25 -7.32 6.97
N SER A 65 -5.49 -6.24 7.18
CA SER A 65 -6.03 -4.98 7.73
C SER A 65 -7.13 -4.35 6.85
N ARG A 66 -7.18 -4.67 5.56
CA ARG A 66 -8.23 -4.19 4.66
C ARG A 66 -9.61 -4.75 5.01
N ASN A 67 -9.67 -5.90 5.69
CA ASN A 67 -10.92 -6.46 6.21
C ASN A 67 -11.50 -5.63 7.36
N SER A 68 -10.65 -4.97 8.15
CA SER A 68 -11.10 -4.13 9.27
C SER A 68 -11.69 -2.79 8.82
N ASN A 69 -11.30 -2.31 7.64
CA ASN A 69 -11.67 -0.98 7.15
C ASN A 69 -12.98 -0.97 6.33
N GLY A 70 -13.72 -2.09 6.28
CA GLY A 70 -15.12 -2.12 5.86
C GLY A 70 -15.41 -1.51 4.49
N PHE A 71 -14.58 -1.80 3.48
CA PHE A 71 -14.74 -1.19 2.15
C PHE A 71 -16.09 -1.55 1.50
N GLU A 72 -16.73 -2.67 1.89
CA GLU A 72 -18.12 -3.04 1.62
C GLU A 72 -18.69 -3.91 2.76
N GLU A 73 -19.99 -3.77 3.08
CA GLU A 73 -20.69 -4.63 4.05
C GLU A 73 -20.53 -6.11 3.67
N ASN A 74 -19.95 -6.93 4.56
CA ASN A 74 -19.68 -8.36 4.39
C ASN A 74 -18.56 -8.73 3.39
N MET A 75 -17.66 -7.81 3.05
CA MET A 75 -16.47 -8.15 2.29
C MET A 75 -15.33 -8.63 3.21
N VAL A 76 -14.99 -9.92 3.10
CA VAL A 76 -13.78 -10.49 3.69
C VAL A 76 -12.85 -10.89 2.56
N LEU A 77 -11.75 -10.17 2.40
CA LEU A 77 -10.66 -10.56 1.53
C LEU A 77 -10.03 -11.84 2.07
N ASP A 78 -9.98 -12.85 1.19
CA ASP A 78 -9.15 -14.01 1.39
C ASP A 78 -7.68 -13.59 1.23
N VAL A 79 -6.93 -13.63 2.33
CA VAL A 79 -5.54 -13.17 2.36
C VAL A 79 -4.65 -14.30 1.84
N PRO A 80 -3.93 -14.09 0.71
CA PRO A 80 -3.10 -15.13 0.14
C PRO A 80 -1.97 -15.57 1.06
N ASP A 81 -1.52 -16.82 0.90
CA ASP A 81 -0.37 -17.34 1.63
C ASP A 81 0.96 -16.65 1.23
N HIS A 82 2.00 -16.88 2.03
CA HIS A 82 3.34 -16.33 1.79
C HIS A 82 3.91 -16.68 0.42
N ARG A 83 3.58 -17.82 -0.18
CA ARG A 83 4.10 -18.24 -1.49
C ARG A 83 3.49 -17.43 -2.62
N VAL A 84 2.21 -17.10 -2.51
CA VAL A 84 1.54 -16.22 -3.46
C VAL A 84 2.07 -14.79 -3.31
N ILE A 85 2.17 -14.31 -2.07
CA ILE A 85 2.73 -12.97 -1.77
C ILE A 85 4.16 -12.87 -2.34
N SER A 86 5.03 -13.84 -2.08
CA SER A 86 6.41 -13.81 -2.56
C SER A 86 6.47 -13.75 -4.08
N LYS A 87 5.62 -14.50 -4.79
CA LYS A 87 5.56 -14.46 -6.26
C LYS A 87 5.15 -13.10 -6.80
N VAL A 88 4.20 -12.44 -6.14
CA VAL A 88 3.77 -11.08 -6.51
C VAL A 88 4.92 -10.10 -6.29
N LEU A 89 5.59 -10.16 -5.15
CA LEU A 89 6.76 -9.33 -4.86
C LEU A 89 7.90 -9.60 -5.85
N ASP A 90 8.24 -10.87 -6.11
CA ASP A 90 9.28 -11.26 -7.06
C ASP A 90 9.02 -10.66 -8.46
N LYS A 91 7.78 -10.81 -8.96
CA LYS A 91 7.41 -10.29 -10.28
C LYS A 91 7.47 -8.77 -10.32
N THR A 92 6.87 -8.10 -9.35
CA THR A 92 6.69 -6.64 -9.36
C THR A 92 7.99 -5.91 -9.03
N CYS A 93 8.77 -6.42 -8.07
CA CYS A 93 10.02 -5.79 -7.66
C CYS A 93 11.12 -5.86 -8.72
N VAL A 94 11.17 -6.91 -9.55
CA VAL A 94 12.09 -6.97 -10.68
C VAL A 94 11.81 -5.85 -11.68
N GLN A 95 10.55 -5.47 -11.85
CA GLN A 95 10.14 -4.43 -12.80
C GLN A 95 10.32 -3.01 -12.24
N MET A 96 10.19 -2.85 -10.92
CA MET A 96 10.19 -1.56 -10.25
C MET A 96 11.02 -1.61 -8.95
N PRO A 97 12.36 -1.66 -9.03
CA PRO A 97 13.22 -1.82 -7.85
C PRO A 97 13.13 -0.66 -6.85
N GLU A 98 12.80 0.55 -7.32
CA GLU A 98 12.63 1.74 -6.49
C GLU A 98 11.24 1.86 -5.84
N SER A 99 10.30 0.98 -6.22
CA SER A 99 8.95 1.01 -5.65
C SER A 99 8.95 0.58 -4.19
N LYS A 100 8.12 1.24 -3.40
CA LYS A 100 7.93 0.92 -1.98
C LYS A 100 7.06 -0.30 -1.82
N ILE A 101 7.40 -1.17 -0.86
CA ILE A 101 6.65 -2.42 -0.60
C ILE A 101 5.17 -2.13 -0.27
N TYR A 102 4.88 -1.06 0.49
CA TYR A 102 3.49 -0.69 0.79
C TYR A 102 2.67 -0.34 -0.46
N SER A 103 3.31 0.21 -1.50
CA SER A 103 2.62 0.56 -2.75
C SER A 103 2.17 -0.70 -3.47
N ILE A 104 3.05 -1.70 -3.54
CA ILE A 104 2.75 -3.00 -4.13
C ILE A 104 1.68 -3.73 -3.32
N ALA A 105 1.72 -3.62 -1.99
CA ALA A 105 0.70 -4.20 -1.13
C ALA A 105 -0.68 -3.54 -1.32
N ASP A 106 -0.75 -2.21 -1.54
CA ASP A 106 -2.00 -1.51 -1.85
C ASP A 106 -2.55 -1.92 -3.23
N ASP A 107 -1.69 -1.98 -4.26
CA ASP A 107 -2.07 -2.48 -5.59
C ASP A 107 -2.57 -3.93 -5.56
N PHE A 108 -1.90 -4.77 -4.76
CA PHE A 108 -2.32 -6.16 -4.60
C PHE A 108 -3.66 -6.26 -3.87
N ALA A 109 -3.86 -5.48 -2.80
CA ALA A 109 -5.14 -5.40 -2.12
C ALA A 109 -6.26 -4.98 -3.08
N ASN A 110 -6.02 -3.94 -3.90
CA ASN A 110 -6.99 -3.46 -4.88
C ASN A 110 -7.33 -4.55 -5.92
N THR A 111 -6.33 -5.30 -6.39
CA THR A 111 -6.54 -6.45 -7.29
C THR A 111 -7.42 -7.54 -6.65
N LEU A 112 -7.15 -7.91 -5.39
CA LEU A 112 -7.96 -8.90 -4.67
C LEU A 112 -9.40 -8.42 -4.49
N ILE A 113 -9.59 -7.13 -4.22
CA ILE A 113 -10.93 -6.51 -4.12
C ILE A 113 -11.68 -6.63 -5.44
N GLU A 114 -11.03 -6.32 -6.57
CA GLU A 114 -11.62 -6.44 -7.90
C GLU A 114 -11.99 -7.89 -8.24
N MET A 115 -11.11 -8.84 -7.92
CA MET A 115 -11.38 -10.27 -8.12
C MET A 115 -12.61 -10.73 -7.32
N TYR A 116 -12.73 -10.33 -6.06
CA TYR A 116 -13.90 -10.62 -5.23
C TYR A 116 -15.18 -10.07 -5.86
N ARG A 117 -15.19 -8.79 -6.25
CA ARG A 117 -16.34 -8.14 -6.90
C ARG A 117 -16.74 -8.84 -8.19
N SER A 118 -15.76 -9.27 -8.99
CA SER A 118 -16.03 -10.00 -10.24
C SER A 118 -16.67 -11.37 -10.00
N THR A 119 -16.32 -12.02 -8.89
CA THR A 119 -16.87 -13.34 -8.51
C THR A 119 -18.31 -13.21 -8.01
N LYS A 120 -18.60 -12.17 -7.21
CA LYS A 120 -19.97 -11.86 -6.71
C LYS A 120 -20.98 -11.48 -7.80
N ARG A 121 -20.53 -10.98 -8.95
CA ARG A 121 -21.39 -10.59 -10.08
C ARG A 121 -21.84 -11.76 -10.96
N LYS A 122 -21.26 -12.94 -10.80
CA LYS A 122 -21.63 -14.17 -11.52
C LYS A 122 -22.61 -14.98 -10.69
#